data_AF-A0A9D9ZK64-F1
#
_entry.id   AF-A0A9D9ZK64-F1
#
_cell.length_a   1.000
_cell.length_b   1.000
_cell.length_c   1.000
_cell.angle_alpha   90.00
_cell.angle_beta   90.00
_cell.angle_gamma   90.00
#
_symmetry.space_group_name_H-M   'P 1'
#
loop_
_entity.id
_entity.type
_entity.pdbx_description
1 polymer ?
#
loop_
_entity_poly.entity_id
_entity_poly.type
_entity_poly.pdbx_seq_one_letter_code
_entity_poly.pdbx_strand_id
1 'polypeptide(L)' 'PTWEQNLTFALKLQQTAETMYPGLMRPILFSARKYNMDVTPCSVLLEFGSDSNTIAEAEYSGHLMGKAIAEFINSNV' A
#
# COMPACT_ATOMS: atom_id res chain seq x y z
N PRO A 1 -8.71 -15.95 8.59
CA PRO A 1 -7.76 -16.14 9.71
C PRO A 1 -6.51 -15.27 9.46
N THR A 2 -5.86 -14.72 10.50
CA THR A 2 -4.66 -13.83 10.41
C THR A 2 -4.83 -12.46 9.75
N TRP A 3 -6.05 -11.91 9.72
CA TRP A 3 -6.30 -10.59 9.12
C TRP A 3 -5.59 -9.46 9.88
N GLU A 4 -5.35 -9.65 11.18
CA GLU A 4 -4.67 -8.71 12.06
C GLU A 4 -3.21 -8.47 11.63
N GLN A 5 -2.53 -9.51 11.16
CA GLN A 5 -1.15 -9.39 10.67
C GLN A 5 -1.10 -8.59 9.38
N ASN A 6 -2.04 -8.85 8.46
CA ASN A 6 -2.11 -8.15 7.18
C ASN A 6 -2.52 -6.69 7.37
N LEU A 7 -3.45 -6.41 8.30
CA LEU A 7 -3.80 -5.05 8.67
C LEU A 7 -2.62 -4.32 9.31
N THR A 8 -1.90 -4.96 10.22
CA THR A 8 -0.71 -4.37 10.86
C THR A 8 0.35 -4.02 9.81
N PHE A 9 0.61 -4.93 8.86
CA PHE A 9 1.53 -4.69 7.76
C PHE A 9 1.08 -3.52 6.87
N ALA A 10 -0.19 -3.51 6.46
CA ALA A 10 -0.77 -2.45 5.63
C ALA A 10 -0.69 -1.07 6.31
N LEU A 11 -1.00 -1.00 7.61
CA LEU A 11 -0.95 0.25 8.38
C LEU A 11 0.48 0.79 8.49
N LYS A 12 1.47 -0.07 8.77
CA LYS A 12 2.87 0.37 8.85
C LYS A 12 3.43 0.82 7.50
N LEU A 13 3.08 0.10 6.43
CA LEU A 13 3.45 0.50 5.07
C LEU A 13 2.81 1.85 4.71
N GLN A 14 1.51 2.01 4.97
CA GLN A 14 0.81 3.28 4.73
C GLN A 14 1.42 4.42 5.55
N GLN A 15 1.75 4.20 6.82
CA GLN A 15 2.40 5.21 7.66
C GLN A 15 3.75 5.65 7.09
N THR A 16 4.55 4.71 6.58
CA THR A 16 5.84 5.01 5.94
C THR A 16 5.63 5.85 4.67
N ALA A 17 4.72 5.42 3.81
CA ALA A 17 4.39 6.13 2.58
C ALA A 17 3.86 7.54 2.85
N GLU A 18 2.95 7.71 3.83
CA GLU A 18 2.39 9.01 4.21
C GLU A 18 3.43 9.95 4.82
N THR A 19 4.41 9.40 5.55
CA THR A 19 5.53 10.18 6.10
C THR A 19 6.45 10.70 5.00
N MET A 20 6.76 9.86 4.00
CA MET A 20 7.64 10.24 2.89
C MET A 20 6.93 11.14 1.87
N TYR A 21 5.67 10.84 1.57
CA TYR A 21 4.88 11.47 0.52
C TYR A 21 3.46 11.72 1.03
N PRO A 22 3.25 12.82 1.80
CA PRO A 22 1.94 13.14 2.36
C PRO A 22 0.84 13.23 1.29
N GLY A 23 -0.28 12.55 1.52
CA GLY A 23 -1.42 12.51 0.58
C GLY A 23 -1.25 11.58 -0.62
N LEU A 24 -0.17 10.78 -0.69
CA LEU A 24 0.04 9.82 -1.79
C LEU A 24 -1.03 8.73 -1.82
N MET A 25 -1.52 8.31 -0.65
CA MET A 25 -2.47 7.21 -0.52
C MET A 25 -3.78 7.66 0.12
N ARG A 26 -4.88 7.07 -0.35
CA ARG A 26 -6.17 7.13 0.36
C ARG A 26 -6.12 6.21 1.60
N PRO A 27 -6.99 6.44 2.61
CA PRO A 27 -7.15 5.51 3.73
C PRO A 27 -7.43 4.07 3.26
N ILE A 28 -6.94 3.08 4.02
CA ILE A 28 -7.19 1.65 3.74
C ILE A 28 -8.70 1.39 3.58
N LEU A 29 -9.05 0.75 2.47
CA LEU A 29 -10.42 0.36 2.15
C LEU A 29 -10.76 -0.97 2.82
N PHE A 30 -11.77 -0.95 3.70
CA PHE A 30 -12.39 -2.18 4.21
C PHE A 30 -13.58 -2.56 3.33
N SER A 31 -13.56 -3.77 2.77
CA SER A 31 -14.63 -4.27 1.91
C SER A 31 -14.79 -5.78 2.07
N ALA A 32 -15.98 -6.30 1.76
CA ALA A 32 -16.26 -7.75 1.71
C ALA A 32 -15.65 -8.41 0.46
N ARG A 33 -14.37 -8.13 0.21
CA ARG A 33 -13.60 -8.60 -0.94
C ARG A 33 -12.26 -9.11 -0.42
N LYS A 34 -11.85 -10.28 -0.89
CA LYS A 34 -10.64 -10.94 -0.40
C LYS A 34 -9.42 -10.68 -1.28
N TYR A 35 -9.56 -10.75 -2.60
CA TYR A 35 -8.46 -10.62 -3.57
C TYR A 35 -7.20 -11.40 -3.16
N ASN A 36 -7.38 -12.62 -2.63
CA ASN A 36 -6.32 -13.49 -2.10
C ASN A 36 -5.48 -12.91 -0.94
N MET A 37 -5.88 -11.78 -0.37
CA MET A 37 -5.19 -11.21 0.80
C MET A 37 -5.28 -12.10 2.03
N ASP A 38 -6.17 -13.10 2.06
CA ASP A 38 -6.26 -14.08 3.15
C ASP A 38 -5.37 -15.33 2.96
N VAL A 39 -4.67 -15.46 1.82
CA VAL A 39 -3.92 -16.68 1.47
C VAL A 39 -2.55 -16.73 2.17
N THR A 40 -1.87 -15.59 2.33
CA THR A 40 -0.57 -15.51 3.01
C THR A 40 -0.48 -14.29 3.94
N PRO A 41 0.36 -14.35 4.98
CA PRO A 41 0.67 -13.18 5.80
C PRO A 41 1.30 -12.05 4.99
N CYS A 42 1.07 -10.82 5.43
CA CYS A 42 1.56 -9.58 4.83
C CYS A 42 1.08 -9.33 3.39
N SER A 43 0.06 -10.05 2.92
CA SER A 43 -0.57 -9.76 1.62
C SER A 43 -1.36 -8.46 1.67
N VAL A 44 -1.11 -7.58 0.69
CA VAL A 44 -1.83 -6.32 0.49
C VAL A 44 -2.15 -6.13 -0.99
N LEU A 45 -3.26 -5.45 -1.26
CA LEU A 45 -3.62 -4.96 -2.59
C LEU A 45 -3.32 -3.47 -2.66
N LEU A 46 -2.55 -3.06 -3.67
CA LEU A 46 -2.23 -1.66 -3.95
C LEU A 46 -2.83 -1.28 -5.31
N GLU A 47 -3.59 -0.19 -5.32
CA GLU A 47 -4.22 0.36 -6.53
C GLU A 47 -3.55 1.69 -6.88
N PHE A 48 -3.20 1.88 -8.15
CA PHE A 48 -2.51 3.07 -8.65
C PHE A 48 -3.33 3.73 -9.75
N GLY A 49 -3.68 4.99 -9.51
CA GLY A 49 -4.48 5.79 -10.44
C GLY A 49 -5.95 5.35 -10.55
N SER A 50 -6.69 6.07 -11.38
CA SER A 50 -8.03 5.72 -11.85
C SER A 50 -8.21 6.15 -13.30
N ASP A 51 -9.43 6.05 -13.82
CA ASP A 51 -9.85 6.62 -15.11
C ASP A 51 -9.65 8.14 -15.20
N SER A 52 -9.46 8.81 -14.05
CA SER A 52 -9.21 10.25 -13.97
C SER A 52 -7.71 10.62 -13.99
N ASN A 53 -6.80 9.64 -14.00
CA ASN A 53 -5.36 9.87 -14.03
C ASN A 53 -4.76 9.60 -15.41
N THR A 54 -3.69 10.32 -15.73
CA THR A 54 -2.84 9.95 -16.86
C THR A 54 -1.97 8.73 -16.49
N ILE A 55 -1.50 8.00 -17.51
CA ILE A 55 -0.57 6.87 -17.30
C ILE A 55 0.68 7.35 -16.55
N ALA A 56 1.23 8.51 -16.93
CA ALA A 56 2.42 9.07 -16.30
C ALA A 56 2.22 9.38 -14.81
N GLU A 57 1.03 9.83 -14.39
CA GLU A 57 0.71 10.05 -12.97
C GLU A 57 0.66 8.72 -12.19
N ALA A 58 0.06 7.68 -12.79
CA ALA A 58 0.01 6.35 -12.17
C ALA A 58 1.41 5.73 -12.04
N GLU A 59 2.24 5.86 -13.08
CA GLU A 59 3.64 5.42 -13.06
C GLU A 59 4.47 6.17 -12.03
N TYR A 60 4.32 7.50 -11.96
CA TYR A 60 5.01 8.31 -10.97
C TYR A 60 4.62 7.92 -9.54
N SER A 61 3.31 7.70 -9.29
CA SER A 61 2.82 7.20 -8.01
C SER A 61 3.41 5.83 -7.65
N GLY A 62 3.53 4.95 -8.65
CA GLY A 62 4.21 3.66 -8.51
C GLY A 62 5.69 3.79 -8.13
N HIS A 63 6.41 4.76 -8.72
CA HIS A 63 7.80 5.03 -8.38
C HIS A 63 7.96 5.53 -6.94
N LEU A 64 7.08 6.43 -6.49
CA LEU A 64 7.06 6.92 -5.11
C LEU A 64 6.77 5.78 -4.12
N MET A 65 5.76 4.96 -4.40
CA MET A 65 5.44 3.79 -3.58
C MET A 65 6.59 2.78 -3.55
N GLY A 66 7.27 2.54 -4.67
CA GLY A 66 8.46 1.68 -4.70
C GLY A 66 9.55 2.15 -3.73
N LYS A 67 9.80 3.47 -3.68
CA LYS A 67 10.72 4.06 -2.69
C LYS A 67 10.21 3.88 -1.25
N ALA A 68 8.91 4.06 -1.02
CA ALA A 68 8.32 3.88 0.30
C ALA A 68 8.38 2.42 0.79
N ILE A 69 8.17 1.45 -0.10
CA ILE A 69 8.34 0.01 0.21
C ILE A 69 9.80 -0.29 0.56
N ALA A 70 10.76 0.25 -0.22
CA ALA A 70 12.18 0.05 0.06
C ALA A 70 12.56 0.61 1.44
N GLU A 71 12.11 1.83 1.76
CA GLU A 71 12.30 2.44 3.07
C GLU A 71 11.65 1.61 4.19
N PHE A 72 10.40 1.20 3.99
CA PHE A 72 9.67 0.39 4.96
C PHE A 72 10.40 -0.91 5.29
N ILE A 73 10.96 -1.60 4.28
CA ILE A 73 11.74 -2.82 4.46
C ILE A 73 13.04 -2.51 5.22
N ASN A 74 13.79 -1.48 4.83
CA ASN A 74 15.08 -1.16 5.46
C ASN A 74 14.95 -0.68 6.91
N SER A 75 13.83 -0.04 7.27
CA SER A 75 13.58 0.50 8.60
C SER A 75 12.88 -0.49 9.57
N ASN A 76 12.42 -1.64 9.09
CA ASN A 76 11.68 -2.63 9.89
C ASN A 76 12.20 -4.07 9.78
N VAL A 77 13.33 -4.27 9.09
CA VAL A 77 14.12 -5.52 9.06
C VAL A 77 15.34 -5.38 9.97
#